data_AF-A0A958PFY1-F1
#
_entry.id   AF-A0A958PFY1-F1
#
_cell.length_a   1.000
_cell.length_b   1.000
_cell.length_c   1.000
_cell.angle_alpha   90.00
_cell.angle_beta   90.00
_cell.angle_gamma   90.00
#
_symmetry.space_group_name_H-M   'P 1'
#
loop_
_entity.id
_entity.type
_entity.pdbx_description
1 polymer ?
#
loop_
_entity_poly.entity_id
_entity_poly.type
_entity_poly.pdbx_seq_one_letter_code
_entity_poly.pdbx_strand_id
1 'polypeptide(L)'
;MSSSMLLAPALVGGVGIVFAVAFYFRVKLQEAGNDLMNSIAGYVREGAMAFLFREYKVLAVYIVIVGAALGMSMGTTGALWFVIGAVLSLLAGFFGMKAATHANVRTAQAASSGSRAKALLVALDGGSVMGLAVAGLGLGGLGVLYMYFKDSPELATILHAFAVGASSIALFARVGGGIYTKAADVGADIAGKVIEGIPEDDPRNPGVIADNVGDNVG
;
A
#
# COMPACT_ATOMS: atom_id res chain seq x y z
N MET A 1 4.29 34.40 4.26
CA MET A 1 4.48 33.46 3.13
C MET A 1 3.65 33.95 1.95
N SER A 2 4.19 33.95 0.73
CA SER A 2 3.37 34.26 -0.44
C SER A 2 2.28 33.19 -0.61
N SER A 3 1.12 33.55 -1.13
CA SER A 3 0.01 32.61 -1.39
C SER A 3 0.43 31.44 -2.28
N SER A 4 1.44 31.64 -3.14
CA SER A 4 2.05 30.59 -3.97
C SER A 4 2.80 29.51 -3.17
N MET A 5 3.41 29.86 -2.03
CA MET A 5 4.12 28.89 -1.19
C MET A 5 3.17 27.99 -0.39
N LEU A 6 1.93 28.42 -0.16
CA LEU A 6 0.91 27.61 0.54
C LEU A 6 0.35 26.49 -0.34
N LEU A 7 0.34 26.69 -1.67
CA LEU A 7 -0.09 25.68 -2.64
C LEU A 7 0.97 24.61 -2.91
N ALA A 8 2.24 24.90 -2.57
CA ALA A 8 3.36 24.04 -2.94
C ALA A 8 3.22 22.58 -2.45
N PRO A 9 2.82 22.28 -1.18
CA PRO A 9 2.68 20.90 -0.74
C PRO A 9 1.59 20.13 -1.51
N ALA A 10 0.45 20.79 -1.78
CA ALA A 10 -0.65 20.19 -2.53
C ALA A 10 -0.25 19.92 -3.99
N LEU A 11 0.45 20.86 -4.62
CA LEU A 11 0.95 20.72 -6.00
C LEU A 11 2.00 19.62 -6.12
N VAL A 12 3.00 19.61 -5.22
CA VAL A 12 4.04 18.56 -5.20
C VAL A 12 3.42 17.20 -4.91
N GLY A 13 2.44 17.13 -4.01
CA GLY A 13 1.66 15.91 -3.77
C GLY A 13 0.97 15.41 -5.03
N GLY A 14 0.30 16.29 -5.76
CA GLY A 14 -0.34 15.98 -7.05
C GLY A 14 0.66 15.49 -8.09
N VAL A 15 1.82 16.14 -8.22
CA VAL A 15 2.90 15.71 -9.11
C VAL A 15 3.39 14.30 -8.72
N GLY A 16 3.56 14.02 -7.42
CA GLY A 16 3.91 12.69 -6.92
C GLY A 16 2.93 11.60 -7.38
N ILE A 17 1.62 11.86 -7.32
CA ILE A 17 0.60 10.94 -7.81
C ILE A 17 0.67 10.75 -9.32
N VAL A 18 0.90 11.81 -10.09
CA VAL A 18 1.10 11.70 -11.55
C VAL A 18 2.27 10.78 -11.87
N PHE A 19 3.40 10.94 -11.18
CA PHE A 19 4.54 10.04 -11.34
C PHE A 19 4.21 8.61 -10.90
N ALA A 20 3.53 8.41 -9.76
CA ALA A 20 3.11 7.08 -9.31
C ALA A 20 2.28 6.36 -10.39
N VAL A 21 1.33 7.06 -11.01
CA VAL A 21 0.53 6.54 -12.12
C VAL A 21 1.39 6.25 -13.35
N ALA A 22 2.31 7.14 -13.70
CA ALA A 22 3.23 6.92 -14.83
C ALA A 22 4.11 5.68 -14.63
N PHE A 23 4.68 5.50 -13.42
CA PHE A 23 5.46 4.30 -13.07
C PHE A 23 4.59 3.04 -13.09
N TYR A 24 3.34 3.10 -12.59
CA TYR A 24 2.41 1.98 -12.66
C TYR A 24 2.17 1.52 -14.10
N PHE A 25 1.92 2.46 -15.03
CA PHE A 25 1.76 2.13 -16.45
C PHE A 25 3.06 1.64 -17.08
N ARG A 26 4.20 2.21 -16.72
CA ARG A 26 5.52 1.76 -17.19
C ARG A 26 5.81 0.31 -16.80
N VAL A 27 5.47 -0.08 -15.58
CA VAL A 27 5.50 -1.48 -15.14
C VAL A 27 4.51 -2.29 -15.97
N LYS A 28 3.24 -1.88 -16.06
CA LYS A 28 2.20 -2.65 -16.77
C LYS A 28 2.55 -2.95 -18.23
N LEU A 29 3.27 -2.05 -18.89
CA LEU A 29 3.77 -2.20 -20.27
C LEU A 29 4.90 -3.22 -20.43
N GLN A 30 5.56 -3.65 -19.36
CA GLN A 30 6.54 -4.73 -19.43
C GLN A 30 5.88 -6.08 -19.71
N GLU A 31 6.64 -6.97 -20.34
CA GLU A 31 6.24 -8.35 -20.61
C GLU A 31 5.92 -9.11 -19.32
N ALA A 32 4.76 -9.76 -19.30
CA ALA A 32 4.26 -10.49 -18.13
C ALA A 32 4.70 -11.96 -18.07
N GLY A 33 5.60 -12.39 -18.96
CA GLY A 33 6.09 -13.77 -19.03
C GLY A 33 5.12 -14.74 -19.71
N ASN A 34 5.31 -16.04 -19.45
CA ASN A 34 4.52 -17.12 -20.06
C ASN A 34 3.20 -17.39 -19.32
N ASP A 35 2.38 -18.30 -19.84
CA ASP A 35 1.06 -18.62 -19.28
C ASP A 35 1.12 -19.13 -17.85
N LEU A 36 2.13 -19.97 -17.53
CA LEU A 36 2.33 -20.49 -16.18
C LEU A 36 2.63 -19.36 -15.19
N MET A 37 3.55 -18.46 -15.53
CA MET A 37 3.89 -17.29 -14.71
C MET A 37 2.66 -16.40 -14.47
N ASN A 38 1.86 -16.15 -15.51
CA ASN A 38 0.64 -15.36 -15.39
C ASN A 38 -0.44 -16.06 -14.54
N SER A 39 -0.53 -17.40 -14.60
CA SER A 39 -1.47 -18.15 -13.76
C SER A 39 -1.11 -18.06 -12.27
N ILE A 40 0.17 -18.23 -11.91
CA ILE A 40 0.66 -18.12 -10.53
C ILE A 40 0.47 -16.69 -10.02
N ALA A 41 0.87 -15.69 -10.82
CA ALA A 41 0.65 -14.29 -10.49
C ALA A 41 -0.85 -13.95 -10.33
N GLY A 42 -1.72 -14.65 -11.07
CA GLY A 42 -3.17 -14.60 -10.92
C GLY A 42 -3.61 -15.00 -9.52
N TYR A 43 -3.17 -16.17 -9.05
CA TYR A 43 -3.52 -16.67 -7.71
C TYR A 43 -2.99 -15.77 -6.59
N VAL A 44 -1.73 -15.32 -6.70
CA VAL A 44 -1.14 -14.39 -5.71
C VAL A 44 -1.93 -13.08 -5.68
N ARG A 45 -2.26 -12.51 -6.84
CA ARG A 45 -3.03 -11.27 -6.92
C ARG A 45 -4.45 -11.43 -6.37
N GLU A 46 -5.11 -12.55 -6.66
CA GLU A 46 -6.45 -12.83 -6.12
C GLU A 46 -6.41 -12.95 -4.59
N GLY A 47 -5.46 -13.71 -4.05
CA GLY A 47 -5.26 -13.86 -2.60
C GLY A 47 -4.96 -12.53 -1.90
N ALA A 48 -4.04 -11.74 -2.46
CA ALA A 48 -3.67 -10.43 -1.91
C ALA A 48 -4.86 -9.46 -1.89
N MET A 49 -5.61 -9.39 -3.00
CA MET A 49 -6.80 -8.54 -3.07
C MET A 49 -7.91 -9.03 -2.13
N ALA A 50 -8.10 -10.34 -1.98
CA ALA A 50 -9.08 -10.91 -1.06
C ALA A 50 -8.74 -10.55 0.40
N PHE A 51 -7.47 -10.67 0.79
CA PHE A 51 -6.98 -10.24 2.10
C PHE A 51 -7.23 -8.73 2.31
N LEU A 52 -6.80 -7.90 1.36
CA LEU A 52 -6.94 -6.44 1.46
C LEU A 52 -8.40 -6.02 1.64
N PHE A 53 -9.31 -6.57 0.86
CA PHE A 53 -10.74 -6.27 1.00
C PHE A 53 -11.31 -6.76 2.34
N ARG A 54 -10.82 -7.88 2.87
CA ARG A 54 -11.25 -8.37 4.17
C ARG A 54 -10.76 -7.46 5.29
N GLU A 55 -9.50 -7.07 5.25
CA GLU A 55 -8.92 -6.11 6.19
C GLU A 55 -9.65 -4.76 6.14
N TYR A 56 -9.90 -4.23 4.93
CA TYR A 56 -10.56 -2.93 4.75
C TYR A 56 -11.99 -2.91 5.29
N LYS A 57 -12.71 -4.05 5.24
CA LYS A 57 -14.04 -4.15 5.89
C LYS A 57 -13.95 -4.00 7.41
N VAL A 58 -12.94 -4.59 8.04
CA VAL A 58 -12.71 -4.46 9.48
C VAL A 58 -12.28 -3.02 9.81
N LEU A 59 -11.37 -2.46 9.01
CA LEU A 59 -10.91 -1.08 9.18
C LEU A 59 -12.02 -0.05 8.96
N ALA A 60 -12.97 -0.30 8.06
CA ALA A 60 -14.13 0.57 7.86
C ALA A 60 -14.97 0.69 9.13
N VAL A 61 -15.20 -0.43 9.84
CA VAL A 61 -15.90 -0.43 11.14
C VAL A 61 -15.12 0.39 12.17
N TYR A 62 -13.79 0.19 12.23
CA TYR A 62 -12.91 0.99 13.09
C TYR A 62 -13.01 2.49 12.79
N ILE A 63 -12.93 2.90 11.52
CA ILE A 63 -13.02 4.30 11.09
C ILE A 63 -14.34 4.93 11.54
N VAL A 64 -15.46 4.21 11.40
CA VAL A 64 -16.77 4.71 11.81
C VAL A 64 -16.85 4.89 13.33
N ILE A 65 -16.43 3.89 14.11
CA ILE A 65 -16.50 3.93 15.57
C ILE A 65 -15.60 5.04 16.13
N VAL A 66 -14.34 5.08 15.71
CA VAL A 66 -13.38 6.09 16.19
C VAL A 66 -13.73 7.47 15.66
N GLY A 67 -14.17 7.57 14.40
CA GLY A 67 -14.64 8.83 13.82
C GLY A 67 -15.83 9.41 14.58
N ALA A 68 -16.80 8.58 14.98
CA ALA A 68 -17.94 9.01 15.79
C ALA A 68 -17.50 9.48 17.19
N ALA A 69 -16.61 8.74 17.85
CA ALA A 69 -16.07 9.12 19.16
C ALA A 69 -15.26 10.43 19.12
N LEU A 70 -14.46 10.64 18.07
CA LEU A 70 -13.75 11.89 17.84
C LEU A 70 -14.72 13.03 17.51
N GLY A 71 -15.80 12.76 16.77
CA GLY A 71 -16.83 13.75 16.45
C GLY A 71 -17.55 14.28 17.69
N MET A 72 -17.81 13.40 18.66
CA MET A 72 -18.42 13.76 19.94
C MET A 72 -17.49 14.55 20.87
N SER A 73 -16.17 14.33 20.78
CA SER A 73 -15.19 14.95 21.69
C SER A 73 -14.53 16.21 21.12
N MET A 74 -14.19 16.21 19.83
CA MET A 74 -13.39 17.24 19.15
C MET A 74 -14.16 17.98 18.04
N GLY A 75 -15.44 17.68 17.86
CA GLY A 75 -16.29 18.28 16.84
C GLY A 75 -16.23 17.57 15.48
N THR A 76 -17.22 17.88 14.64
CA THR A 76 -17.44 17.23 13.34
C THR A 76 -16.30 17.46 12.35
N THR A 77 -15.65 18.62 12.41
CA THR A 77 -14.53 18.98 11.52
C THR A 77 -13.32 18.09 11.75
N GLY A 78 -12.94 17.86 13.02
CA GLY A 78 -11.84 16.96 13.37
C GLY A 78 -12.12 15.51 12.94
N ALA A 79 -13.32 15.01 13.21
CA ALA A 79 -13.74 13.68 12.79
C ALA A 79 -13.70 13.50 11.26
N LEU A 80 -14.14 14.51 10.50
CA LEU A 80 -14.07 14.48 9.04
C LEU A 80 -12.64 14.33 8.54
N TRP A 81 -11.70 15.11 9.10
CA TRP A 81 -10.29 15.04 8.68
C TRP A 81 -9.58 13.78 9.14
N PHE A 82 -9.99 13.19 10.27
CA PHE A 82 -9.61 11.82 10.63
C PHE A 82 -10.03 10.81 9.56
N VAL A 83 -11.29 10.85 9.12
CA VAL A 83 -11.80 9.95 8.07
C VAL A 83 -11.05 10.18 6.75
N ILE A 84 -10.80 11.44 6.37
CA ILE A 84 -10.02 11.75 5.16
C ILE A 84 -8.62 11.16 5.26
N GLY A 85 -7.91 11.37 6.37
CA GLY A 85 -6.58 10.79 6.58
C GLY A 85 -6.57 9.27 6.51
N ALA A 86 -7.56 8.62 7.11
CA ALA A 86 -7.74 7.17 7.06
C ALA A 86 -7.98 6.67 5.63
N VAL A 87 -8.87 7.32 4.87
CA VAL A 87 -9.17 6.96 3.47
C VAL A 87 -7.94 7.13 2.58
N LEU A 88 -7.18 8.22 2.74
CA LEU A 88 -5.95 8.42 1.97
C LEU A 88 -4.91 7.32 2.27
N SER A 89 -4.80 6.87 3.52
CA SER A 89 -3.93 5.77 3.92
C SER A 89 -4.35 4.44 3.27
N LEU A 90 -5.66 4.12 3.27
CA LEU A 90 -6.19 2.97 2.54
C LEU A 90 -5.91 3.07 1.04
N LEU A 91 -6.11 4.23 0.43
CA LEU A 91 -5.82 4.42 -1.00
C LEU A 91 -4.34 4.19 -1.33
N ALA A 92 -3.43 4.66 -0.48
CA ALA A 92 -2.00 4.45 -0.65
C ALA A 92 -1.65 2.94 -0.62
N GLY A 93 -2.19 2.20 0.35
CA GLY A 93 -2.00 0.75 0.44
C GLY A 93 -2.55 0.01 -0.79
N PHE A 94 -3.76 0.38 -1.25
CA PHE A 94 -4.36 -0.21 -2.44
C PHE A 94 -3.55 0.03 -3.72
N PHE A 95 -3.03 1.25 -3.92
CA PHE A 95 -2.18 1.54 -5.07
C PHE A 95 -0.85 0.79 -5.01
N GLY A 96 -0.23 0.71 -3.83
CA GLY A 96 0.98 -0.07 -3.61
C GLY A 96 0.78 -1.55 -3.94
N MET A 97 -0.25 -2.18 -3.39
CA MET A 97 -0.55 -3.59 -3.63
C MET A 97 -0.85 -3.89 -5.10
N LYS A 98 -1.62 -3.03 -5.78
CA LYS A 98 -1.85 -3.18 -7.22
C LYS A 98 -0.56 -3.08 -8.02
N ALA A 99 0.34 -2.17 -7.67
CA ALA A 99 1.62 -2.06 -8.36
C ALA A 99 2.51 -3.28 -8.13
N ALA A 100 2.66 -3.72 -6.87
CA ALA A 100 3.46 -4.87 -6.47
C ALA A 100 2.99 -6.15 -7.18
N THR A 101 1.71 -6.50 -7.06
CA THR A 101 1.15 -7.72 -7.69
C THR A 101 1.32 -7.77 -9.21
N HIS A 102 1.39 -6.61 -9.88
CA HIS A 102 1.71 -6.53 -11.30
C HIS A 102 3.21 -6.56 -11.60
N ALA A 103 4.03 -5.96 -10.75
CA ALA A 103 5.48 -5.88 -10.90
C ALA A 103 6.16 -7.24 -10.71
N ASN A 104 5.72 -8.06 -9.75
CA ASN A 104 6.39 -9.31 -9.36
C ASN A 104 6.65 -10.24 -10.58
N VAL A 105 5.61 -10.53 -11.36
CA VAL A 105 5.72 -11.41 -12.53
C VAL A 105 6.60 -10.82 -13.65
N ARG A 106 6.58 -9.50 -13.79
CA ARG A 106 7.37 -8.77 -14.81
C ARG A 106 8.85 -8.70 -14.43
N THR A 107 9.13 -8.56 -13.14
CA THR A 107 10.48 -8.67 -12.58
C THR A 107 11.03 -10.08 -12.82
N ALA A 108 10.24 -11.11 -12.54
CA ALA A 108 10.62 -12.50 -12.81
C ALA A 108 10.89 -12.75 -14.31
N GLN A 109 10.05 -12.21 -15.21
CA GLN A 109 10.25 -12.31 -16.65
C GLN A 109 11.52 -11.56 -17.12
N ALA A 110 11.78 -10.37 -16.59
CA ALA A 110 13.00 -9.63 -16.92
C ALA A 110 14.27 -10.34 -16.43
N ALA A 111 14.18 -11.05 -15.30
CA ALA A 111 15.27 -11.87 -14.78
C ALA A 111 15.46 -13.14 -15.63
N SER A 112 14.38 -13.81 -16.04
CA SER A 112 14.43 -15.02 -16.88
C SER A 112 15.03 -14.74 -18.26
N SER A 113 14.84 -13.53 -18.80
CA SER A 113 15.46 -13.08 -20.06
C SER A 113 16.95 -12.73 -19.92
N GLY A 114 17.58 -13.00 -18.78
CA GLY A 114 19.01 -12.81 -18.53
C GLY A 114 19.43 -11.38 -18.15
N SER A 115 18.51 -10.44 -17.95
CA SER A 115 18.83 -9.03 -17.67
C SER A 115 18.57 -8.64 -16.22
N ARG A 116 19.60 -8.78 -15.37
CA ARG A 116 19.54 -8.36 -13.95
C ARG A 116 19.24 -6.87 -13.81
N ALA A 117 19.85 -6.02 -14.64
CA ALA A 117 19.62 -4.58 -14.62
C ALA A 117 18.15 -4.24 -14.96
N LYS A 118 17.56 -4.92 -15.96
CA LYS A 118 16.15 -4.73 -16.30
C LYS A 118 15.24 -5.20 -15.16
N ALA A 119 15.50 -6.38 -14.58
CA ALA A 119 14.73 -6.88 -13.44
C ALA A 119 14.73 -5.89 -12.26
N LEU A 120 15.91 -5.35 -11.91
CA LEU A 120 16.04 -4.34 -10.87
C LEU A 120 15.25 -3.07 -11.19
N LEU A 121 15.31 -2.57 -12.43
CA LEU A 121 14.56 -1.38 -12.82
C LEU A 121 13.04 -1.60 -12.77
N VAL A 122 12.56 -2.78 -13.17
CA VAL A 122 11.12 -3.11 -13.08
C VAL A 122 10.67 -3.21 -11.63
N ALA A 123 11.46 -3.85 -10.76
CA ALA A 123 11.19 -3.93 -9.33
C ALA A 123 11.20 -2.54 -8.67
N LEU A 124 12.18 -1.70 -9.01
CA LEU A 124 12.30 -0.34 -8.50
C LEU A 124 11.14 0.54 -8.98
N ASP A 125 10.75 0.45 -10.25
CA ASP A 125 9.59 1.15 -10.78
C ASP A 125 8.31 0.73 -10.04
N GLY A 126 8.15 -0.57 -9.77
CA GLY A 126 7.04 -1.12 -8.98
C GLY A 126 6.99 -0.57 -7.55
N GLY A 127 8.11 -0.59 -6.83
CA GLY A 127 8.22 -0.04 -5.48
C GLY A 127 8.06 1.48 -5.43
N SER A 128 8.50 2.18 -6.48
CA SER A 128 8.36 3.63 -6.60
C SER A 128 6.90 4.08 -6.61
N VAL A 129 5.98 3.27 -7.17
CA VAL A 129 4.54 3.57 -7.15
C VAL A 129 4.03 3.69 -5.72
N MET A 130 4.40 2.75 -4.83
CA MET A 130 4.00 2.78 -3.43
C MET A 130 4.56 4.02 -2.71
N GLY A 131 5.86 4.27 -2.84
CA GLY A 131 6.52 5.40 -2.18
C GLY A 131 5.94 6.76 -2.63
N LEU A 132 5.74 6.93 -3.93
CA LEU A 132 5.17 8.14 -4.50
C LEU A 132 3.68 8.30 -4.17
N ALA A 133 2.91 7.21 -4.09
CA ALA A 133 1.51 7.26 -3.67
C ALA A 133 1.38 7.70 -2.21
N VAL A 134 2.17 7.12 -1.30
CA VAL A 134 2.18 7.50 0.13
C VAL A 134 2.58 8.96 0.30
N ALA A 135 3.70 9.36 -0.28
CA ALA A 135 4.18 10.74 -0.19
C ALA A 135 3.19 11.73 -0.85
N GLY A 136 2.67 11.36 -2.03
CA GLY A 136 1.76 12.20 -2.82
C GLY A 136 0.41 12.42 -2.14
N LEU A 137 -0.23 11.36 -1.66
CA LEU A 137 -1.51 11.46 -0.95
C LEU A 137 -1.34 12.13 0.42
N GLY A 138 -0.25 11.84 1.14
CA GLY A 138 0.05 12.45 2.43
C GLY A 138 0.30 13.95 2.33
N LEU A 139 1.23 14.38 1.46
CA LEU A 139 1.52 15.80 1.24
C LEU A 139 0.36 16.54 0.58
N GLY A 140 -0.33 15.89 -0.36
CA GLY A 140 -1.53 16.41 -1.00
C GLY A 140 -2.63 16.71 0.01
N GLY A 141 -3.00 15.70 0.81
CA GLY A 141 -4.02 15.82 1.84
C GLY A 141 -3.66 16.84 2.92
N LEU A 142 -2.42 16.83 3.41
CA LEU A 142 -1.92 17.79 4.38
C LEU A 142 -1.89 19.22 3.80
N GLY A 143 -1.48 19.38 2.55
CA GLY A 143 -1.47 20.66 1.85
C GLY A 143 -2.87 21.26 1.73
N VAL A 144 -3.85 20.44 1.32
CA VAL A 144 -5.26 20.85 1.27
C VAL A 144 -5.77 21.25 2.65
N LEU A 145 -5.54 20.41 3.67
CA LEU A 145 -5.91 20.71 5.06
C LEU A 145 -5.35 22.06 5.51
N TYR A 146 -4.05 22.25 5.35
CA TYR A 146 -3.37 23.47 5.82
C TYR A 146 -3.90 24.71 5.10
N MET A 147 -4.19 24.64 3.80
CA MET A 147 -4.75 25.77 3.05
C MET A 147 -6.08 26.27 3.61
N TYR A 148 -6.96 25.35 4.03
CA TYR A 148 -8.28 25.72 4.55
C TYR A 148 -8.25 26.15 6.02
N PHE A 149 -7.37 25.57 6.83
CA PHE A 149 -7.42 25.73 8.29
C PHE A 149 -6.25 26.53 8.89
N LYS A 150 -5.32 27.07 8.09
CA LYS A 150 -4.13 27.78 8.60
C LYS A 150 -4.42 28.91 9.61
N ASP A 151 -5.52 29.63 9.44
CA ASP A 151 -5.90 30.75 10.32
C ASP A 151 -6.92 30.33 11.37
N SER A 152 -7.32 29.05 11.39
CA SER A 152 -8.28 28.52 12.35
C SER A 152 -7.58 28.24 13.70
N PRO A 153 -8.21 28.61 14.83
CA PRO A 153 -7.72 28.21 16.15
C PRO A 153 -7.74 26.68 16.35
N GLU A 154 -8.52 25.95 15.54
CA GLU A 154 -8.65 24.49 15.58
C GLU A 154 -7.60 23.75 14.74
N LEU A 155 -6.67 24.46 14.09
CA LEU A 155 -5.68 23.88 13.17
C LEU A 155 -4.93 22.68 13.79
N ALA A 156 -4.46 22.83 15.03
CA ALA A 156 -3.72 21.78 15.72
C ALA A 156 -4.57 20.51 15.88
N THR A 157 -5.83 20.66 16.33
CA THR A 157 -6.79 19.56 16.48
C THR A 157 -7.04 18.86 15.14
N ILE A 158 -7.26 19.62 14.07
CA ILE A 158 -7.56 19.08 12.74
C ILE A 158 -6.34 18.35 12.15
N LEU A 159 -5.14 18.93 12.30
CA LEU A 159 -3.89 18.29 11.90
C LEU A 159 -3.66 16.97 12.63
N HIS A 160 -3.85 16.96 13.95
CA HIS A 160 -3.71 15.74 14.75
C HIS A 160 -4.75 14.69 14.35
N ALA A 161 -6.01 15.08 14.13
CA ALA A 161 -7.05 14.16 13.69
C ALA A 161 -6.70 13.50 12.35
N PHE A 162 -6.24 14.28 11.37
CA PHE A 162 -5.76 13.77 10.08
C PHE A 162 -4.59 12.78 10.24
N ALA A 163 -3.58 13.17 11.02
CA ALA A 163 -2.39 12.35 11.25
C ALA A 163 -2.74 11.02 11.97
N VAL A 164 -3.63 11.07 12.96
CA VAL A 164 -4.14 9.88 13.67
C VAL A 164 -4.93 8.98 12.73
N GLY A 165 -5.78 9.54 11.87
CA GLY A 165 -6.49 8.78 10.83
C GLY A 165 -5.55 8.03 9.91
N ALA A 166 -4.54 8.72 9.36
CA ALA A 166 -3.60 8.10 8.44
C ALA A 166 -2.72 7.03 9.12
N SER A 167 -2.18 7.34 10.30
CA SER A 167 -1.26 6.47 11.03
C SER A 167 -1.93 5.25 11.68
N SER A 168 -3.17 5.38 12.15
CA SER A 168 -3.92 4.25 12.72
C SER A 168 -4.21 3.17 11.68
N ILE A 169 -4.64 3.56 10.47
CA ILE A 169 -4.81 2.64 9.35
C ILE A 169 -3.49 1.97 8.96
N ALA A 170 -2.42 2.75 8.85
CA ALA A 170 -1.10 2.22 8.53
C ALA A 170 -0.54 1.28 9.62
N LEU A 171 -0.93 1.47 10.88
CA LEU A 171 -0.60 0.56 11.98
C LEU A 171 -1.30 -0.78 11.78
N PHE A 172 -2.63 -0.76 11.62
CA PHE A 172 -3.37 -2.00 11.47
C PHE A 172 -3.01 -2.77 10.20
N ALA A 173 -2.81 -2.09 9.08
CA ALA A 173 -2.41 -2.73 7.82
C ALA A 173 -1.06 -3.46 7.97
N ARG A 174 -0.05 -2.82 8.56
CA ARG A 174 1.27 -3.44 8.79
C ARG A 174 1.21 -4.59 9.79
N VAL A 175 0.38 -4.48 10.83
CA VAL A 175 0.24 -5.55 11.82
C VAL A 175 -0.54 -6.73 11.23
N GLY A 176 -1.67 -6.47 10.57
CA GLY A 176 -2.51 -7.48 9.95
C GLY A 176 -1.78 -8.23 8.84
N GLY A 177 -1.22 -7.48 7.89
CA GLY A 177 -0.39 -8.03 6.83
C GLY A 177 0.87 -8.72 7.36
N GLY A 178 1.54 -8.11 8.34
CA GLY A 178 2.74 -8.66 9.01
C GLY A 178 2.50 -10.01 9.69
N ILE A 179 1.36 -10.17 10.36
CA ILE A 179 0.95 -11.46 10.95
C ILE A 179 0.70 -12.48 9.84
N TYR A 180 0.00 -12.09 8.78
CA TYR A 180 -0.32 -12.98 7.65
C TYR A 180 0.96 -13.49 6.97
N THR A 181 1.85 -12.58 6.55
CA THR A 181 3.11 -12.95 5.87
C THR A 181 3.99 -13.82 6.75
N LYS A 182 4.25 -13.42 8.00
CA LYS A 182 5.19 -14.17 8.84
C LYS A 182 4.65 -15.53 9.27
N ALA A 183 3.33 -15.69 9.42
CA ALA A 183 2.74 -17.00 9.67
C ALA A 183 2.88 -17.93 8.46
N ALA A 184 2.71 -17.41 7.24
CA ALA A 184 2.86 -18.17 6.02
C ALA A 184 4.32 -18.54 5.73
N ASP A 185 5.22 -17.55 5.75
CA ASP A 185 6.67 -17.67 5.56
C ASP A 185 7.26 -18.75 6.50
N VAL A 186 7.14 -18.56 7.82
CA VAL A 186 7.70 -19.51 8.80
C VAL A 186 7.10 -20.91 8.66
N GLY A 187 5.80 -21.01 8.37
CA GLY A 187 5.12 -22.29 8.17
C GLY A 187 5.61 -23.03 6.92
N ALA A 188 5.70 -22.32 5.79
CA ALA A 188 6.14 -22.86 4.52
C ALA A 188 7.61 -23.28 4.59
N ASP A 189 8.48 -22.43 5.15
CA ASP A 189 9.92 -22.67 5.21
C ASP A 189 10.28 -23.84 6.12
N ILE A 190 9.69 -23.93 7.32
CA ILE A 190 9.98 -25.04 8.24
C ILE A 190 9.49 -26.36 7.64
N ALA A 191 8.25 -26.39 7.13
CA ALA A 191 7.70 -27.61 6.56
C ALA A 191 8.48 -28.06 5.31
N GLY A 192 8.77 -27.14 4.40
CA GLY A 192 9.47 -27.46 3.15
C GLY A 192 10.94 -27.76 3.35
N LYS A 193 11.71 -26.78 3.86
CA LYS A 193 13.18 -26.85 3.87
C LYS A 193 13.72 -27.76 4.98
N VAL A 194 13.10 -27.72 6.16
CA VAL A 194 13.64 -28.41 7.35
C VAL A 194 13.10 -29.83 7.49
N ILE A 195 11.80 -30.03 7.27
CA ILE A 195 11.15 -31.34 7.48
C ILE A 195 11.25 -32.19 6.21
N GLU A 196 10.80 -31.67 5.07
CA GLU A 196 10.73 -32.44 3.82
C GLU A 196 12.00 -32.34 2.96
N GLY A 197 12.89 -31.38 3.25
CA GLY A 197 14.14 -31.18 2.52
C GLY A 197 13.95 -30.72 1.05
N ILE A 198 12.82 -30.09 0.74
CA ILE A 198 12.56 -29.51 -0.60
C ILE A 198 13.06 -28.04 -0.67
N PRO A 199 13.34 -27.51 -1.87
CA PRO A 199 13.74 -26.12 -2.05
C PRO A 199 12.72 -25.11 -1.48
N GLU A 200 13.20 -23.89 -1.21
CA GLU A 200 12.36 -22.72 -0.93
C GLU A 200 11.48 -22.39 -2.15
N ASP A 201 10.27 -21.89 -1.91
CA ASP A 201 9.26 -21.61 -2.93
C ASP A 201 8.90 -22.81 -3.84
N ASP A 202 9.13 -24.04 -3.39
CA ASP A 202 8.82 -25.22 -4.20
C ASP A 202 7.29 -25.36 -4.41
N PRO A 203 6.82 -25.56 -5.67
CA PRO A 203 5.39 -25.61 -5.98
C PRO A 203 4.64 -26.79 -5.34
N ARG A 204 5.35 -27.78 -4.78
CA ARG A 204 4.76 -28.89 -4.01
C ARG A 204 4.34 -28.46 -2.60
N ASN A 205 4.89 -27.36 -2.09
CA ASN A 205 4.57 -26.85 -0.76
C ASN A 205 3.29 -25.98 -0.82
N PRO A 206 2.20 -26.38 -0.14
CA PRO A 206 0.94 -25.64 -0.19
C PRO A 206 1.03 -24.24 0.48
N GLY A 207 2.06 -23.98 1.29
CA GLY A 207 2.25 -22.69 1.95
C GLY A 207 2.75 -21.57 1.03
N VAL A 208 3.35 -21.91 -0.11
CA VAL A 208 4.10 -20.94 -0.95
C VAL A 208 3.21 -19.85 -1.55
N ILE A 209 1.97 -20.19 -1.94
CA ILE A 209 1.03 -19.17 -2.42
C ILE A 209 0.65 -18.20 -1.29
N ALA A 210 0.45 -18.72 -0.07
CA ALA A 210 0.13 -17.86 1.07
C ALA A 210 1.32 -16.96 1.44
N ASP A 211 2.54 -17.47 1.33
CA ASP A 211 3.76 -16.71 1.57
C ASP A 211 3.92 -15.56 0.56
N ASN A 212 3.83 -15.88 -0.74
CA ASN A 212 3.90 -14.89 -1.82
C ASN A 212 2.73 -13.89 -1.77
N VAL A 213 1.54 -14.31 -1.32
CA VAL A 213 0.44 -13.38 -1.01
C VAL A 213 0.84 -12.47 0.15
N GLY A 214 1.43 -13.06 1.21
CA GLY A 214 2.00 -12.41 2.37
C GLY A 214 2.89 -11.23 2.02
N ASP A 215 3.85 -11.45 1.13
CA ASP A 215 4.79 -10.41 0.68
C ASP A 215 4.12 -9.19 0.03
N ASN A 216 2.90 -9.35 -0.49
CA ASN A 216 2.14 -8.25 -1.08
C ASN A 216 1.22 -7.54 -0.08
N VAL A 217 0.85 -8.21 1.02
CA VAL A 217 -0.12 -7.70 2.00
C VAL A 217 0.51 -7.12 3.26
N GLY A 218 1.73 -7.57 3.63
CA GLY A 218 2.51 -7.06 4.77
C GLY A 218 3.16 -5.72 4.52
#